data_AF-A0A316SE65-F1
#
_entry.id   AF-A0A316SE65-F1
#
_cell.length_a   1.000
_cell.length_b   1.000
_cell.length_c   1.000
_cell.angle_alpha   90.00
_cell.angle_beta   90.00
_cell.angle_gamma   90.00
#
_symmetry.space_group_name_H-M   'P 1'
#
loop_
_entity.id
_entity.type
_entity.pdbx_description
1 polymer ?
#
loop_
_entity_poly.entity_id
_entity_poly.type
_entity_poly.pdbx_seq_one_letter_code
_entity_poly.pdbx_strand_id
1 'polypeptide(L)'
;MKKIAVLRCLRVSASCTGSGCLRAMNEKTGAFERYGDETLQAVAFFTCNGCKENKLPNQEGINKKIERIKKINPDALHLSNCTMPKDEGGSRVICPVIKKLEDEFTAAGITVVRGTH
;
A
#
# COMPACT_ATOMS: atom_id res chain seq x y z
N MET A 1 12.28 -7.21 14.60
CA MET A 1 11.29 -6.11 14.43
C MET A 1 11.36 -5.60 13.01
N LYS A 2 10.26 -5.71 12.27
CA LYS A 2 10.15 -5.33 10.86
C LYS A 2 9.33 -4.05 10.70
N LYS A 3 9.85 -3.08 9.96
CA LYS A 3 9.19 -1.83 9.60
C LYS A 3 8.28 -2.04 8.39
N ILE A 4 7.00 -1.81 8.57
CA ILE A 4 5.98 -2.03 7.54
C ILE A 4 5.36 -0.70 7.12
N ALA A 5 5.34 -0.45 5.82
CA ALA A 5 4.54 0.60 5.21
C ALA A 5 3.32 -0.01 4.52
N VAL A 6 2.20 0.72 4.49
CA VAL A 6 0.99 0.29 3.77
C VAL A 6 0.51 1.38 2.82
N LEU A 7 0.37 1.02 1.54
CA LEU A 7 -0.21 1.85 0.48
C LEU A 7 -1.65 1.43 0.17
N ARG A 8 -2.57 2.39 0.19
CA ARG A 8 -4.00 2.24 -0.10
C ARG A 8 -4.42 3.03 -1.35
N CYS A 9 -5.55 2.65 -1.93
CA CYS A 9 -6.21 3.45 -2.96
C CYS A 9 -6.86 4.68 -2.33
N LEU A 10 -6.57 5.88 -2.87
CA LEU A 10 -7.17 7.13 -2.40
C LEU A 10 -8.70 7.12 -2.50
N ARG A 11 -9.24 6.71 -3.66
CA ARG A 11 -10.69 6.65 -3.89
C ARG A 11 -11.40 5.80 -2.83
N VAL A 12 -10.87 4.61 -2.55
CA VAL A 12 -11.46 3.70 -1.56
C VAL A 12 -11.25 4.22 -0.14
N SER A 13 -10.14 4.91 0.14
CA SER A 13 -9.90 5.49 1.47
C SER A 13 -10.88 6.59 1.88
N ALA A 14 -11.64 7.16 0.94
CA ALA A 14 -12.69 8.12 1.26
C ALA A 14 -13.82 7.52 2.10
N SER A 15 -14.07 6.21 1.97
CA SER A 15 -15.07 5.47 2.78
C SER A 15 -14.46 4.36 3.64
N CYS A 16 -13.16 4.05 3.45
CA CYS A 16 -12.44 3.02 4.19
C CYS A 16 -11.51 3.62 5.24
N THR A 17 -11.79 3.34 6.51
CA THR A 17 -10.93 3.75 7.65
C THR A 17 -9.58 3.04 7.65
N GLY A 18 -9.48 1.87 6.99
CA GLY A 18 -8.31 0.99 7.02
C GLY A 18 -8.29 0.02 8.18
N SER A 19 -9.38 -0.10 8.95
CA SER A 19 -9.49 -1.01 10.09
C SER A 19 -9.09 -2.45 9.74
N GLY A 20 -9.56 -2.99 8.61
CA GLY A 20 -9.18 -4.35 8.16
C GLY A 20 -7.69 -4.51 7.85
N CYS A 21 -7.06 -3.49 7.25
CA CYS A 21 -5.61 -3.53 6.99
C CYS A 21 -4.80 -3.48 8.29
N LEU A 22 -5.21 -2.62 9.23
CA LEU A 22 -4.54 -2.48 10.52
C LEU A 22 -4.75 -3.72 11.40
N ARG A 23 -5.97 -4.26 11.42
CA ARG A 23 -6.29 -5.50 12.13
C ARG A 23 -5.46 -6.66 11.62
N ALA A 24 -5.39 -6.88 10.30
CA ALA A 24 -4.59 -7.96 9.73
C ALA A 24 -3.10 -7.82 10.03
N MET A 25 -2.58 -6.59 10.10
CA MET A 25 -1.21 -6.34 10.53
C MET A 25 -0.99 -6.67 12.03
N ASN A 26 -1.90 -6.25 12.91
CA ASN A 26 -1.80 -6.46 14.35
C ASN A 26 -1.98 -7.94 14.73
N GLU A 27 -2.93 -8.62 14.09
CA GLU A 27 -3.27 -10.03 14.31
C GLU A 27 -2.43 -10.98 13.44
N LYS A 28 -1.57 -10.42 12.57
CA LYS A 28 -0.70 -11.16 11.62
C LYS A 28 -1.44 -12.17 10.74
N THR A 29 -2.59 -11.77 10.20
CA THR A 29 -3.42 -12.61 9.31
C THR A 29 -3.22 -12.26 7.84
N GLY A 30 -3.65 -13.15 6.94
CA GLY A 30 -3.63 -12.89 5.50
C GLY A 30 -2.22 -12.67 4.98
N ALA A 31 -1.98 -11.57 4.27
CA ALA A 31 -0.64 -11.30 3.71
C ALA A 31 0.44 -11.07 4.79
N PHE A 32 0.06 -10.85 6.05
CA PHE A 32 0.99 -10.66 7.17
C PHE A 32 1.41 -11.97 7.86
N GLU A 33 0.76 -13.09 7.57
CA GLU A 33 1.13 -14.42 8.13
C GLU A 33 2.59 -14.78 7.81
N ARG A 34 3.09 -14.28 6.67
CA ARG A 34 4.47 -14.44 6.21
C ARG A 34 5.54 -13.98 7.20
N TYR A 35 5.17 -13.13 8.16
CA TYR A 35 6.11 -12.59 9.14
C TYR A 35 6.23 -13.45 10.41
N GLY A 36 5.38 -14.46 10.59
CA GLY A 36 5.43 -15.38 11.73
C GLY A 36 5.51 -14.62 13.06
N ASP A 37 6.50 -14.94 13.89
CA ASP A 37 6.65 -14.32 15.22
C ASP A 37 7.31 -12.93 15.22
N GLU A 38 7.78 -12.42 14.08
CA GLU A 38 8.40 -11.10 14.01
C GLU A 38 7.49 -9.97 14.52
N THR A 39 8.01 -9.11 15.40
CA THR A 39 7.32 -7.89 15.80
C THR A 39 7.23 -6.93 14.61
N LEU A 40 6.02 -6.46 14.30
CA LEU A 40 5.79 -5.51 13.21
C LEU A 40 5.60 -4.09 13.76
N GLN A 41 6.22 -3.10 13.11
CA GLN A 41 6.03 -1.69 13.40
C GLN A 41 5.47 -0.98 12.17
N ALA A 42 4.30 -0.35 12.32
CA ALA A 42 3.76 0.50 11.25
C ALA A 42 4.57 1.79 11.18
N VAL A 43 5.25 2.03 10.05
CA VAL A 43 6.07 3.24 9.85
C VAL A 43 5.45 4.22 8.87
N ALA A 44 4.49 3.77 8.06
CA ALA A 44 3.69 4.63 7.20
C ALA A 44 2.35 3.96 6.82
N PHE A 45 1.30 4.76 6.74
CA PHE A 45 0.02 4.39 6.16
C PHE A 45 -0.43 5.51 5.24
N PHE A 46 -0.42 5.28 3.93
CA PHE A 46 -0.62 6.35 2.96
C PHE A 46 -1.44 5.90 1.75
N THR A 47 -1.80 6.86 0.92
CA THR A 47 -2.59 6.67 -0.29
C THR A 47 -1.83 7.16 -1.51
N CYS A 48 -2.18 6.64 -2.69
CA CYS A 48 -1.82 7.29 -3.95
C CYS A 48 -2.45 8.69 -4.04
N ASN A 49 -2.14 9.44 -5.11
CA ASN A 49 -2.76 10.75 -5.35
C ASN A 49 -4.00 10.69 -6.25
N GLY A 50 -4.54 9.49 -6.46
CA GLY A 50 -5.79 9.26 -7.17
C GLY A 50 -5.63 8.93 -8.65
N CYS A 51 -6.75 8.64 -9.29
CA CYS A 51 -6.86 8.34 -10.71
C CYS A 51 -8.22 8.82 -11.22
N LYS A 52 -8.31 9.08 -12.54
CA LYS A 52 -9.50 9.62 -13.19
C LYS A 52 -10.02 10.88 -12.47
N GLU A 53 -11.29 10.93 -12.10
CA GLU A 53 -11.95 12.01 -11.36
C GLU A 53 -11.54 12.12 -9.88
N ASN A 54 -10.88 11.10 -9.32
CA ASN A 54 -10.53 11.03 -7.90
C ASN A 54 -9.13 11.59 -7.60
N LYS A 55 -8.60 12.46 -8.45
CA LYS A 55 -7.26 13.04 -8.30
C LYS A 55 -7.27 14.16 -7.26
N LEU A 56 -6.27 14.17 -6.37
CA LEU A 56 -6.02 15.33 -5.50
C LEU A 56 -5.57 16.54 -6.34
N PRO A 57 -5.86 17.79 -5.91
CA PRO A 57 -5.38 18.98 -6.61
C PRO A 57 -3.86 19.01 -6.77
N ASN A 58 -3.11 18.64 -5.73
CA ASN A 58 -1.66 18.58 -5.75
C ASN A 58 -1.16 17.18 -6.16
N GLN A 59 -1.09 16.92 -7.47
CA GLN A 59 -0.58 15.64 -7.98
C GLN A 59 0.91 15.44 -7.68
N GLU A 60 1.73 16.48 -7.76
CA GLU A 60 3.17 16.42 -7.47
C GLU A 60 3.49 16.03 -6.03
N GLY A 61 2.54 16.22 -5.11
CA GLY A 61 2.65 15.77 -3.72
C GLY A 61 2.93 14.27 -3.56
N ILE A 62 2.69 13.45 -4.59
CA ILE A 62 3.05 12.03 -4.58
C ILE A 62 4.56 11.84 -4.47
N ASN A 63 5.36 12.71 -5.09
CA ASN A 63 6.82 12.65 -5.07
C ASN A 63 7.34 12.80 -3.64
N LYS A 64 6.74 13.72 -2.85
CA LYS A 64 7.09 13.87 -1.42
C LYS A 64 6.80 12.58 -0.62
N LYS A 65 5.69 11.90 -0.90
CA LYS A 65 5.35 10.62 -0.25
C LYS A 65 6.37 9.54 -0.65
N ILE A 66 6.68 9.44 -1.94
CA ILE A 66 7.64 8.47 -2.46
C ILE A 66 9.02 8.66 -1.81
N GLU A 67 9.56 9.88 -1.85
CA GLU A 67 10.87 10.18 -1.26
C GLU A 67 10.88 9.95 0.25
N ARG A 68 9.76 10.23 0.94
CA ARG A 68 9.64 9.90 2.36
C ARG A 68 9.69 8.40 2.63
N ILE A 69 9.01 7.58 1.82
CA ILE A 69 9.03 6.11 1.94
C ILE A 69 10.42 5.56 1.62
N LYS A 70 11.08 6.04 0.55
CA LYS A 70 12.47 5.69 0.23
C LYS A 70 13.42 6.00 1.39
N LYS A 71 13.29 7.18 2.01
CA LYS A 71 14.08 7.58 3.19
C LYS A 71 13.78 6.75 4.43
N ILE A 72 12.52 6.36 4.65
CA ILE A 72 12.15 5.45 5.75
C ILE A 72 12.77 4.07 5.54
N ASN A 73 12.88 3.64 4.27
CA ASN A 73 13.37 2.34 3.83
C ASN A 73 12.71 1.20 4.63
N PRO A 74 11.38 1.02 4.53
CA PRO A 74 10.68 -0.03 5.27
C PRO A 74 11.17 -1.42 4.81
N ASP A 75 11.17 -2.39 5.72
CA ASP A 75 11.47 -3.78 5.38
C ASP A 75 10.48 -4.33 4.36
N ALA A 76 9.23 -3.88 4.39
CA ALA A 76 8.25 -4.17 3.35
C ALA A 76 7.21 -3.06 3.18
N LEU A 77 6.79 -2.85 1.92
CA LEU A 77 5.63 -2.05 1.55
C LEU A 77 4.48 -2.98 1.14
N HIS A 78 3.41 -2.99 1.90
CA HIS A 78 2.18 -3.70 1.56
C HIS A 78 1.26 -2.84 0.68
N LEU A 79 0.86 -3.38 -0.47
CA LEU A 79 -0.20 -2.84 -1.30
C LEU A 79 -1.53 -3.42 -0.82
N SER A 80 -2.38 -2.60 -0.21
CA SER A 80 -3.66 -3.06 0.33
C SER A 80 -4.58 -3.65 -0.73
N ASN A 81 -5.50 -4.51 -0.34
CA ASN A 81 -6.44 -5.19 -1.25
C ASN A 81 -7.22 -4.23 -2.17
N CYS A 82 -7.52 -3.02 -1.72
CA CYS A 82 -8.18 -1.98 -2.52
C CYS A 82 -7.35 -1.44 -3.70
N THR A 83 -6.05 -1.75 -3.75
CA THR A 83 -5.17 -1.38 -4.88
C THR A 83 -5.30 -2.34 -6.06
N MET A 84 -5.99 -3.48 -5.87
CA MET A 84 -6.24 -4.49 -6.88
C MET A 84 -7.77 -4.70 -7.01
N PRO A 85 -8.50 -3.75 -7.63
CA PRO A 85 -9.93 -3.91 -7.88
C PRO A 85 -10.22 -5.11 -8.78
N LYS A 86 -11.47 -5.60 -8.74
CA LYS A 86 -11.93 -6.58 -9.71
C LYS A 86 -12.14 -5.93 -11.07
N ASP A 87 -11.71 -6.61 -12.13
CA ASP A 87 -12.10 -6.29 -13.50
C ASP A 87 -13.52 -6.78 -13.82
N GLU A 88 -13.97 -6.61 -15.07
CA GLU A 88 -15.29 -7.06 -15.53
C GLU A 88 -15.47 -8.57 -15.41
N GLY A 89 -14.38 -9.34 -15.49
CA GLY A 89 -14.37 -10.80 -15.28
C GLY A 89 -14.28 -11.23 -13.81
N GLY A 90 -14.28 -10.28 -12.87
CA GLY A 90 -14.19 -10.56 -11.44
C GLY A 90 -12.79 -10.85 -10.92
N SER A 91 -11.77 -10.82 -11.79
CA SER A 91 -10.37 -11.06 -11.45
C SER A 91 -9.74 -9.82 -10.82
N ARG A 92 -8.91 -10.00 -9.79
CA ARG A 92 -8.21 -8.86 -9.16
C ARG A 92 -7.03 -8.43 -10.02
N VAL A 93 -7.07 -7.18 -10.49
CA VAL A 93 -6.03 -6.59 -11.34
C VAL A 93 -5.45 -5.37 -10.64
N ILE A 94 -4.12 -5.26 -10.63
CA ILE A 94 -3.45 -4.10 -10.01
C ILE A 94 -3.82 -2.80 -10.74
N CYS A 95 -4.19 -1.76 -9.98
CA CYS A 95 -4.46 -0.44 -10.52
C CYS A 95 -3.21 0.13 -11.24
N PRO A 96 -3.30 0.65 -12.47
CA PRO A 96 -2.14 1.15 -13.21
C PRO A 96 -1.34 2.26 -12.49
N VAL A 97 -2.02 3.13 -11.72
CA VAL A 97 -1.33 4.16 -10.91
C VAL A 97 -0.54 3.52 -9.77
N ILE A 98 -1.11 2.50 -9.13
CA ILE A 98 -0.41 1.77 -8.06
C ILE A 98 0.74 0.94 -8.65
N LYS A 99 0.57 0.36 -9.85
CA LYS A 99 1.63 -0.39 -10.53
C LYS A 99 2.87 0.47 -10.76
N LYS A 100 2.70 1.72 -11.21
CA LYS A 100 3.81 2.67 -11.34
C LYS A 100 4.54 2.91 -10.02
N LEU A 101 3.80 3.04 -8.91
CA LEU A 101 4.39 3.20 -7.58
C LEU A 101 5.10 1.93 -7.11
N GLU A 102 4.52 0.75 -7.36
CA GLU A 102 5.17 -0.54 -7.08
C GLU A 102 6.50 -0.65 -7.83
N ASP A 103 6.52 -0.33 -9.13
CA ASP A 103 7.72 -0.37 -9.95
C ASP A 103 8.80 0.58 -9.41
N GLU A 104 8.40 1.80 -9.01
CA GLU A 104 9.32 2.77 -8.44
C GLU A 104 9.90 2.34 -7.09
N PHE A 105 9.08 1.79 -6.18
CA PHE A 105 9.59 1.28 -4.90
C PHE A 105 10.44 0.03 -5.06
N THR A 106 10.06 -0.86 -5.99
CA THR A 106 10.85 -2.06 -6.31
C THR A 106 12.21 -1.68 -6.89
N ALA A 107 12.26 -0.71 -7.81
CA ALA A 107 13.50 -0.17 -8.37
C ALA A 107 14.40 0.48 -7.31
N ALA A 108 13.80 1.03 -6.24
CA ALA A 108 14.53 1.55 -5.08
C ALA A 108 14.99 0.46 -4.09
N GLY A 109 14.79 -0.82 -4.40
CA GLY A 109 15.19 -1.95 -3.55
C GLY A 109 14.24 -2.25 -2.39
N ILE A 110 13.06 -1.64 -2.34
CA ILE A 110 12.07 -1.91 -1.30
C ILE A 110 11.29 -3.18 -1.65
N THR A 111 11.17 -4.10 -0.68
CA THR A 111 10.32 -5.29 -0.85
C THR A 111 8.86 -4.88 -0.90
N VAL A 112 8.18 -5.15 -2.03
CA VAL A 112 6.75 -4.88 -2.17
C VAL A 112 5.95 -6.19 -2.04
N VAL A 113 4.91 -6.16 -1.21
CA VAL A 113 4.00 -7.29 -0.98
C VAL A 113 2.59 -6.88 -1.40
N ARG A 114 1.97 -7.68 -2.26
CA ARG A 114 0.58 -7.45 -2.67
C ARG A 114 -0.38 -8.13 -1.70
N GLY A 115 -1.21 -7.34 -1.03
CA GLY A 115 -2.27 -7.80 -0.13
C GLY A 115 -2.11 -7.29 1.31
N THR A 116 -3.24 -7.29 2.02
CA THR A 116 -3.30 -7.14 3.49
C THR A 116 -4.22 -8.21 4.09
N HIS A 117 -5.54 -8.10 3.87
CA HIS A 117 -6.59 -8.98 4.42
C HIS A 117 -7.43 -9.61 3.31
#